data_AF-A0A3M0WQD3-F1
#
_entry.id   AF-A0A3M0WQD3-F1
#
_cell.length_a   1.000
_cell.length_b   1.000
_cell.length_c   1.000
_cell.angle_alpha   90.00
_cell.angle_beta   90.00
_cell.angle_gamma   90.00
#
_symmetry.space_group_name_H-M   'P 1'
#
loop_
_entity.id
_entity.type
_entity.pdbx_description
1 polymer ?
#
loop_
_entity_poly.entity_id
_entity_poly.type
_entity_poly.pdbx_seq_one_letter_code
_entity_poly.pdbx_strand_id
1 'polypeptide(L)'
;IELLRSNFPLQINHVWHEDKGWRKNKILNEAIRVANSDLLIFVDGDCIPHSKFIEEHINHSELNVCNTGRRVNLSDKITGLLTEDKIKSGWLEKNTFNLILDGITGNSVDVEKGFYFRNKLIRNFLNKKQRGLLGCNFSIHKNDFLSINGFDERYKAPSIGEDSDVQFRLELKGIKIRSLNNIAVQYHLYHKLLPRPEENLKLFEQVKKEKEAYTPFGINRQ
;
A
#
# COMPACT_ATOMS: atom_id res chain seq x y z
N ILE A 1 1.16 0.75 -22.64
CA ILE A 1 2.12 1.51 -21.79
C ILE A 1 2.89 2.54 -22.59
N GLU A 2 3.48 2.18 -23.74
CA GLU A 2 4.20 3.12 -24.60
C GLU A 2 3.35 4.34 -25.00
N LEU A 3 2.09 4.11 -25.42
CA LEU A 3 1.12 5.17 -25.71
C LEU A 3 0.77 6.06 -24.49
N LEU A 4 0.82 5.52 -23.27
CA LEU A 4 0.60 6.30 -22.05
C LEU A 4 1.83 7.16 -21.75
N ARG A 5 3.04 6.61 -21.90
CA ARG A 5 4.29 7.33 -21.65
C ARG A 5 4.44 8.60 -22.50
N SER A 6 3.99 8.56 -23.76
CA SER A 6 4.10 9.71 -24.66
C SER A 6 3.13 10.86 -24.35
N ASN A 7 2.02 10.55 -23.67
CA ASN A 7 0.89 11.48 -23.51
C ASN A 7 0.63 11.85 -22.04
N PHE A 8 1.45 11.40 -21.10
CA PHE A 8 1.26 11.64 -19.67
C PHE A 8 2.24 12.69 -19.14
N PRO A 9 1.79 13.62 -18.28
CA PRO A 9 2.63 14.71 -17.79
C PRO A 9 3.69 14.26 -16.77
N LEU A 10 3.60 13.02 -16.26
CA LEU A 10 4.58 12.45 -15.34
C LEU A 10 5.50 11.47 -16.07
N GLN A 11 6.76 11.41 -15.63
CA GLN A 11 7.68 10.38 -16.08
C GLN A 11 7.17 9.00 -15.63
N ILE A 12 6.90 8.13 -16.60
CA ILE A 12 6.50 6.75 -16.36
C ILE A 12 7.67 5.84 -16.72
N ASN A 13 8.19 5.12 -15.72
CA ASN A 13 9.14 4.04 -15.89
C ASN A 13 8.38 2.71 -15.76
N HIS A 14 8.40 1.91 -16.82
CA HIS A 14 7.79 0.58 -16.81
C HIS A 14 8.84 -0.47 -16.49
N VAL A 15 8.65 -1.16 -15.36
CA VAL A 15 9.50 -2.27 -14.93
C VAL A 15 8.69 -3.54 -15.07
N TRP A 16 9.28 -4.54 -15.72
CA TRP A 16 8.59 -5.78 -16.06
C TRP A 16 9.54 -6.96 -15.93
N HIS A 17 8.96 -8.13 -15.63
CA HIS A 17 9.61 -9.41 -15.72
C HIS A 17 8.62 -10.44 -16.28
N GLU A 18 9.15 -11.50 -16.89
CA GLU A 18 8.35 -12.62 -17.40
C GLU A 18 7.39 -13.17 -16.34
N ASP A 19 6.26 -13.74 -16.71
CA ASP A 19 5.40 -14.43 -15.74
C ASP A 19 5.99 -15.81 -15.39
N LYS A 20 6.35 -16.01 -14.12
CA LYS A 20 6.75 -17.33 -13.57
C LYS A 20 6.09 -17.54 -12.21
N GLY A 21 4.81 -17.19 -12.13
CA GLY A 21 4.02 -17.23 -10.90
C GLY A 21 4.16 -15.97 -10.06
N TRP A 22 3.63 -16.02 -8.83
CA TRP A 22 3.55 -14.86 -7.93
C TRP A 22 4.95 -14.44 -7.48
N ARG A 23 5.39 -13.28 -7.99
CA ARG A 23 6.71 -12.69 -7.70
C ARG A 23 6.60 -11.19 -7.46
N LYS A 24 5.53 -10.78 -6.76
CA LYS A 24 5.24 -9.36 -6.42
C LYS A 24 6.46 -8.70 -5.75
N ASN A 25 7.02 -9.35 -4.73
CA ASN A 25 8.17 -8.81 -3.98
C ASN A 25 9.39 -8.59 -4.88
N LYS A 26 9.65 -9.49 -5.83
CA LYS A 26 10.73 -9.33 -6.80
C LYS A 26 10.51 -8.10 -7.67
N ILE A 27 9.35 -7.94 -8.30
CA ILE A 27 9.13 -6.78 -9.18
C ILE A 27 9.08 -5.46 -8.40
N LEU A 28 8.62 -5.47 -7.15
CA LEU A 28 8.70 -4.30 -6.26
C LEU A 28 10.16 -3.94 -5.97
N ASN A 29 11.03 -4.90 -5.67
CA ASN A 29 12.46 -4.66 -5.48
C ASN A 29 13.12 -4.08 -6.73
N GLU A 30 12.80 -4.59 -7.92
CA GLU A 30 13.28 -4.06 -9.19
C GLU A 30 12.81 -2.61 -9.41
N ALA A 31 11.54 -2.30 -9.09
CA ALA A 31 10.97 -0.96 -9.17
C ALA A 31 11.65 0.02 -8.19
N ILE A 32 11.92 -0.41 -6.95
CA ILE A 32 12.65 0.39 -5.96
C ILE A 32 14.07 0.71 -6.45
N ARG A 33 14.74 -0.26 -7.08
CA ARG A 33 16.10 -0.06 -7.58
C ARG A 33 16.16 1.06 -8.61
N VAL A 34 15.20 1.12 -9.54
CA VAL A 34 15.15 2.14 -10.61
C VAL A 34 14.43 3.43 -10.20
N ALA A 35 13.77 3.47 -9.05
CA ALA A 35 13.12 4.67 -8.55
C ALA A 35 14.16 5.74 -8.19
N ASN A 36 14.01 6.97 -8.68
CA ASN A 36 15.00 8.04 -8.50
C ASN A 36 14.61 9.10 -7.45
N SER A 37 13.55 8.84 -6.67
CA SER A 37 13.06 9.72 -5.60
C SER A 37 13.51 9.20 -4.24
N ASP A 38 13.75 10.13 -3.31
CA ASP A 38 14.04 9.82 -1.91
C ASP A 38 12.82 9.27 -1.17
N LEU A 39 11.61 9.66 -1.58
CA LEU A 39 10.35 9.14 -1.04
C LEU A 39 9.76 8.11 -2.00
N LEU A 40 9.41 6.94 -1.47
CA LEU A 40 8.67 5.90 -2.16
C LEU A 40 7.23 5.89 -1.65
N ILE A 41 6.26 5.81 -2.56
CA ILE A 41 4.83 5.64 -2.25
C ILE A 41 4.36 4.40 -3.03
N PHE A 42 3.78 3.43 -2.33
CA PHE A 42 3.33 2.17 -2.91
C PHE A 42 1.81 2.16 -3.06
N VAL A 43 1.35 1.78 -4.25
CA VAL A 43 -0.06 1.71 -4.64
C VAL A 43 -0.27 0.45 -5.49
N ASP A 44 -1.27 -0.37 -5.13
CA ASP A 44 -1.66 -1.53 -5.94
C ASP A 44 -2.49 -1.10 -7.17
N GLY A 45 -2.43 -1.89 -8.25
CA GLY A 45 -3.05 -1.55 -9.54
C GLY A 45 -4.59 -1.56 -9.55
N ASP A 46 -5.21 -2.10 -8.50
CA ASP A 46 -6.65 -2.16 -8.26
C ASP A 46 -7.11 -1.17 -7.17
N CYS A 47 -6.28 -0.15 -6.88
CA CYS A 47 -6.60 0.91 -5.95
C CYS A 47 -6.82 2.26 -6.65
N ILE A 48 -7.82 3.00 -6.20
CA ILE A 48 -8.08 4.39 -6.58
C ILE A 48 -7.71 5.29 -5.39
N PRO A 49 -6.67 6.11 -5.48
CA PRO A 49 -6.30 7.05 -4.42
C PRO A 49 -7.26 8.24 -4.39
N HIS A 50 -7.50 8.80 -3.19
CA HIS A 50 -8.15 10.11 -3.05
C HIS A 50 -7.31 11.21 -3.70
N SER A 51 -7.94 12.30 -4.15
CA SER A 51 -7.33 13.50 -4.74
C SER A 51 -6.21 14.17 -3.91
N LYS A 52 -6.09 13.81 -2.62
CA LYS A 52 -5.11 14.33 -1.67
C LYS A 52 -4.07 13.29 -1.25
N PHE A 53 -4.15 12.08 -1.77
CA PHE A 53 -3.34 10.94 -1.37
C PHE A 53 -1.83 11.23 -1.42
N ILE A 54 -1.33 11.69 -2.58
CA ILE A 54 0.09 12.00 -2.77
C ILE A 54 0.52 13.17 -1.89
N GLU A 55 -0.27 14.25 -1.86
CA GLU A 55 -0.01 15.43 -1.01
C GLU A 55 0.12 15.04 0.46
N GLU A 56 -0.76 14.17 0.96
CA GLU A 56 -0.75 13.74 2.35
C GLU A 56 0.45 12.84 2.66
N HIS A 57 0.86 11.95 1.76
CA HIS A 57 2.09 11.17 1.95
C HIS A 57 3.35 12.05 1.97
N ILE A 58 3.42 13.07 1.10
CA ILE A 58 4.53 14.02 1.07
C ILE A 58 4.57 14.86 2.36
N ASN A 59 3.41 15.41 2.77
CA ASN A 59 3.31 16.26 3.98
C ASN A 59 3.64 15.50 5.27
N HIS A 60 3.53 14.18 5.27
CA HIS A 60 3.89 13.33 6.40
C HIS A 60 5.19 12.55 6.15
N SER A 61 5.96 12.86 5.11
CA SER A 61 7.26 12.19 4.90
C SER A 61 8.23 12.58 6.00
N GLU A 62 8.90 11.60 6.59
CA GLU A 62 9.88 11.80 7.65
C GLU A 62 10.86 10.62 7.66
N LEU A 63 12.16 10.91 7.82
CA LEU A 63 13.19 9.88 7.97
C LEU A 63 12.92 9.04 9.23
N ASN A 64 13.27 7.75 9.16
CA ASN A 64 13.00 6.75 10.20
C ASN A 64 11.50 6.58 10.50
N VAL A 65 10.62 6.89 9.53
CA VAL A 65 9.17 6.67 9.64
C VAL A 65 8.63 6.01 8.37
N CYS A 66 7.89 4.92 8.56
CA CYS A 66 7.05 4.32 7.54
C CYS A 66 5.60 4.76 7.76
N ASN A 67 5.04 5.51 6.82
CA ASN A 67 3.64 5.91 6.85
C ASN A 67 2.76 4.81 6.24
N THR A 68 1.70 4.41 6.92
CA THR A 68 0.76 3.36 6.46
C THR A 68 -0.67 3.89 6.46
N GLY A 69 -1.28 3.95 5.29
CA GLY A 69 -2.66 4.37 5.12
C GLY A 69 -3.65 3.22 5.28
N ARG A 70 -4.91 3.51 5.01
CA ARG A 70 -6.00 2.54 5.03
C ARG A 70 -6.84 2.68 3.77
N ARG A 71 -7.66 1.67 3.51
CA ARG A 71 -8.49 1.62 2.32
C ARG A 71 -9.92 1.25 2.68
N VAL A 72 -10.85 1.73 1.88
CA VAL A 72 -12.20 1.14 1.78
C VAL A 72 -12.11 -0.03 0.82
N ASN A 73 -12.66 -1.18 1.17
CA ASN A 73 -12.84 -2.28 0.21
C ASN A 73 -14.22 -2.11 -0.42
N LEU A 74 -14.27 -1.72 -1.69
CA LEU A 74 -15.54 -1.50 -2.39
C LEU A 74 -16.21 -2.83 -2.69
N SER A 75 -17.55 -2.82 -2.70
CA SER A 75 -18.33 -3.94 -3.23
C SER A 75 -18.15 -4.08 -4.74
N ASP A 76 -18.50 -5.26 -5.25
CA ASP A 76 -18.64 -5.54 -6.68
C ASP A 76 -19.59 -4.55 -7.36
N LYS A 77 -20.71 -4.21 -6.69
CA LYS A 77 -21.68 -3.23 -7.15
C LYS A 77 -21.06 -1.85 -7.32
N ILE A 78 -20.41 -1.30 -6.29
CA ILE A 78 -19.78 0.02 -6.40
C ILE A 78 -18.65 0.00 -7.43
N THR A 79 -17.85 -1.06 -7.46
CA THR A 79 -16.78 -1.26 -8.44
C THR A 79 -17.32 -1.21 -9.88
N GLY A 80 -18.40 -1.94 -10.16
CA GLY A 80 -19.03 -1.97 -11.49
C GLY A 80 -19.69 -0.65 -11.91
N LEU A 81 -19.98 0.26 -10.97
CA LEU A 81 -20.49 1.59 -11.28
C LEU A 81 -19.39 2.57 -11.71
N LEU A 82 -18.12 2.29 -11.43
CA LEU A 82 -17.03 3.22 -11.67
C LEU A 82 -16.65 3.23 -13.16
N THR A 83 -16.50 4.44 -13.69
CA THR A 83 -15.96 4.72 -15.01
C THR A 83 -14.82 5.72 -14.86
N GLU A 84 -13.97 5.85 -15.87
CA GLU A 84 -12.88 6.82 -15.86
C GLU A 84 -13.37 8.25 -15.57
N ASP A 85 -14.49 8.67 -16.16
CA ASP A 85 -15.10 9.98 -15.93
C ASP A 85 -15.61 10.17 -14.49
N LYS A 86 -16.20 9.12 -13.89
CA LYS A 86 -16.61 9.15 -12.48
C LYS A 86 -15.39 9.26 -11.56
N ILE A 87 -14.32 8.56 -11.86
CA ILE A 87 -13.07 8.64 -11.08
C ILE A 87 -12.49 10.04 -11.19
N LYS A 88 -12.33 10.57 -12.41
CA LYS A 88 -11.79 11.92 -12.67
C LYS A 88 -12.63 13.03 -12.04
N SER A 89 -13.95 12.88 -12.01
CA SER A 89 -14.86 13.84 -11.38
C SER A 89 -14.90 13.75 -9.84
N GLY A 90 -14.14 12.84 -9.23
CA GLY A 90 -14.08 12.66 -7.78
C GLY A 90 -15.35 12.01 -7.20
N TRP A 91 -16.02 11.13 -7.96
CA TRP A 91 -17.29 10.54 -7.56
C TRP A 91 -17.20 9.83 -6.20
N LEU A 92 -16.13 9.06 -5.95
CA LEU A 92 -15.93 8.35 -4.67
C LEU A 92 -15.88 9.30 -3.47
N GLU A 93 -15.21 10.45 -3.62
CA GLU A 93 -15.08 11.47 -2.57
C GLU A 93 -16.39 12.22 -2.33
N LYS A 94 -17.19 12.41 -3.39
CA LYS A 94 -18.49 13.11 -3.35
C LYS A 94 -19.65 12.22 -2.88
N ASN A 95 -19.51 10.90 -3.00
CA ASN A 95 -20.59 9.94 -2.76
C ASN A 95 -20.36 9.10 -1.49
N THR A 96 -19.67 9.64 -0.49
CA THR A 96 -19.39 8.93 0.77
C THR A 96 -20.65 8.40 1.45
N PHE A 97 -21.78 9.10 1.38
CA PHE A 97 -23.05 8.59 1.91
C PHE A 97 -23.51 7.30 1.21
N ASN A 98 -23.38 7.22 -0.12
CA ASN A 98 -23.69 6.01 -0.87
C ASN A 98 -22.75 4.86 -0.50
N LEU A 99 -21.46 5.16 -0.25
CA LEU A 99 -20.50 4.16 0.25
C LEU A 99 -20.90 3.65 1.63
N ILE A 100 -21.34 4.53 2.55
CA ILE A 100 -21.83 4.12 3.88
C ILE A 100 -23.07 3.24 3.75
N LEU A 101 -24.04 3.64 2.92
CA LEU A 101 -25.25 2.85 2.70
C LEU A 101 -24.93 1.47 2.12
N ASP A 102 -23.98 1.41 1.18
CA ASP A 102 -23.48 0.14 0.63
C ASP A 102 -22.66 -0.66 1.66
N GLY A 103 -22.04 -0.02 2.64
CA GLY A 103 -21.39 -0.72 3.76
C GLY A 103 -22.38 -1.30 4.78
N ILE A 104 -23.59 -0.74 4.88
CA ILE A 104 -24.65 -1.22 5.79
C ILE A 104 -25.50 -2.30 5.11
N THR A 105 -25.88 -2.08 3.85
CA THR A 105 -26.85 -2.91 3.12
C THR A 105 -26.25 -3.74 2.00
N GLY A 106 -25.01 -3.44 1.60
CA GLY A 106 -24.26 -4.14 0.56
C GLY A 106 -23.03 -4.86 1.12
N ASN A 107 -21.95 -4.84 0.33
CA ASN A 107 -20.74 -5.63 0.60
C ASN A 107 -19.47 -4.76 0.70
N SER A 108 -19.59 -3.43 0.75
CA SER A 108 -18.42 -2.57 0.98
C SER A 108 -17.95 -2.70 2.44
N VAL A 109 -16.65 -2.81 2.66
CA VAL A 109 -16.04 -3.01 3.99
C VAL A 109 -15.10 -1.86 4.33
N ASP A 110 -15.03 -1.51 5.62
CA ASP A 110 -14.18 -0.43 6.14
C ASP A 110 -14.52 0.94 5.51
N VAL A 111 -15.80 1.19 5.21
CA VAL A 111 -16.27 2.42 4.53
C VAL A 111 -15.94 3.69 5.29
N GLU A 112 -15.80 3.61 6.62
CA GLU A 112 -15.38 4.73 7.46
C GLU A 112 -13.92 5.13 7.24
N LYS A 113 -13.10 4.29 6.58
CA LYS A 113 -11.74 4.64 6.15
C LYS A 113 -11.75 5.62 4.97
N GLY A 114 -12.89 5.73 4.28
CA GLY A 114 -13.11 6.65 3.17
C GLY A 114 -13.29 8.11 3.58
N PHE A 115 -13.49 8.40 4.86
CA PHE A 115 -13.60 9.78 5.33
C PHE A 115 -12.24 10.47 5.30
N TYR A 116 -12.16 11.59 4.61
CA TYR A 116 -11.01 12.47 4.64
C TYR A 116 -11.26 13.63 5.61
N PHE A 117 -10.47 13.71 6.69
CA PHE A 117 -10.56 14.82 7.66
C PHE A 117 -9.43 15.80 7.42
N ARG A 118 -9.70 17.11 7.42
CA ARG A 118 -8.64 18.16 7.41
C ARG A 118 -8.20 18.59 8.81
N ASN A 119 -9.07 18.42 9.82
CA ASN A 119 -8.81 18.90 11.17
C ASN A 119 -7.73 18.04 11.86
N LYS A 120 -6.65 18.70 12.32
CA LYS A 120 -5.49 18.04 12.96
C LYS A 120 -5.85 17.32 14.27
N LEU A 121 -6.77 17.84 15.08
CA LEU A 121 -7.17 17.21 16.34
C LEU A 121 -7.90 15.89 16.08
N ILE A 122 -8.82 15.86 15.11
CA ILE A 122 -9.52 14.65 14.70
C ILE A 122 -8.52 13.61 14.16
N ARG A 123 -7.62 14.04 13.26
CA ARG A 123 -6.55 13.19 12.72
C ARG A 123 -5.73 12.54 13.84
N ASN A 124 -5.25 13.34 14.79
CA ASN A 124 -4.46 12.86 15.92
C ASN A 124 -5.22 11.85 16.79
N PHE A 125 -6.50 12.11 17.06
CA PHE A 125 -7.35 11.20 17.83
C PHE A 125 -7.53 9.85 17.12
N LEU A 126 -7.87 9.84 15.83
CA LEU A 126 -8.10 8.63 15.05
C LEU A 126 -6.83 7.80 14.82
N ASN A 127 -5.66 8.43 14.88
CA ASN A 127 -4.36 7.81 14.66
C ASN A 127 -3.60 7.46 15.96
N LYS A 128 -4.24 7.52 17.13
CA LYS A 128 -3.67 6.97 18.39
C LYS A 128 -3.46 5.46 18.33
N LYS A 129 -4.35 4.75 17.62
CA LYS A 129 -4.25 3.30 17.42
C LYS A 129 -3.21 3.01 16.35
N GLN A 130 -2.21 2.20 16.70
CA GLN A 130 -1.27 1.66 15.72
C GLN A 130 -1.98 0.70 14.77
N ARG A 131 -1.49 0.69 13.54
CA ARG A 131 -2.14 0.05 12.41
C ARG A 131 -1.02 -0.51 11.54
N GLY A 132 -1.04 -1.82 11.28
CA GLY A 132 0.01 -2.48 10.52
C GLY A 132 0.15 -1.98 9.08
N LEU A 133 1.25 -2.30 8.44
CA LEU A 133 1.52 -1.98 7.04
C LEU A 133 0.51 -2.69 6.12
N LEU A 134 0.05 -1.98 5.10
CA LEU A 134 -0.69 -2.56 3.98
C LEU A 134 0.07 -2.21 2.70
N GLY A 135 0.46 -3.21 1.93
CA GLY A 135 1.34 -3.06 0.76
C GLY A 135 0.78 -2.15 -0.33
N CYS A 136 -0.54 -1.94 -0.33
CA CYS A 136 -1.24 -1.09 -1.29
C CYS A 136 -1.23 0.41 -0.93
N ASN A 137 -0.87 0.78 0.31
CA ASN A 137 -1.00 2.14 0.82
C ASN A 137 0.02 2.40 1.93
N PHE A 138 1.26 2.61 1.54
CA PHE A 138 2.30 3.05 2.45
C PHE A 138 3.35 3.90 1.74
N SER A 139 4.09 4.69 2.51
CA SER A 139 5.23 5.46 2.02
C SER A 139 6.38 5.44 3.00
N ILE A 140 7.60 5.53 2.48
CA ILE A 140 8.82 5.45 3.26
C ILE A 140 9.97 6.06 2.47
N HIS A 141 10.97 6.62 3.18
CA HIS A 141 12.20 7.05 2.53
C HIS A 141 12.95 5.84 1.96
N LYS A 142 13.46 5.97 0.73
CA LYS A 142 14.18 4.92 0.01
C LYS A 142 15.34 4.36 0.84
N ASN A 143 16.11 5.22 1.50
CA ASN A 143 17.24 4.80 2.33
C ASN A 143 16.80 3.91 3.51
N ASP A 144 15.70 4.26 4.17
CA ASP A 144 15.14 3.45 5.27
C ASP A 144 14.69 2.08 4.76
N PHE A 145 14.07 2.03 3.57
CA PHE A 145 13.66 0.77 2.96
C PHE A 145 14.84 -0.09 2.49
N LEU A 146 15.90 0.53 1.97
CA LEU A 146 17.14 -0.15 1.60
C LEU A 146 17.88 -0.69 2.82
N SER A 147 17.72 -0.08 3.99
CA SER A 147 18.35 -0.54 5.24
C SER A 147 17.91 -1.94 5.69
N ILE A 148 16.76 -2.41 5.19
CA ILE A 148 16.22 -3.76 5.42
C ILE A 148 16.37 -4.67 4.19
N ASN A 149 17.06 -4.21 3.14
CA ASN A 149 17.19 -4.86 1.83
C ASN A 149 15.88 -5.00 1.02
N GLY A 150 14.88 -4.15 1.28
CA GLY A 150 13.60 -4.20 0.57
C GLY A 150 12.69 -5.37 0.98
N PHE A 151 11.92 -5.88 0.03
CA PHE A 151 11.01 -7.01 0.25
C PHE A 151 11.78 -8.34 0.22
N ASP A 152 11.38 -9.29 1.06
CA ASP A 152 11.92 -10.66 1.00
C ASP A 152 11.30 -11.42 -0.19
N GLU A 153 12.12 -11.83 -1.16
CA GLU A 153 11.64 -12.50 -2.37
C GLU A 153 11.24 -13.98 -2.17
N ARG A 154 11.41 -14.54 -0.96
CA ARG A 154 10.97 -15.91 -0.65
C ARG A 154 9.45 -16.03 -0.56
N TYR A 155 8.74 -14.93 -0.29
CA TYR A 155 7.28 -14.90 -0.36
C TYR A 155 6.84 -15.16 -1.81
N LYS A 156 6.03 -16.21 -2.02
CA LYS A 156 5.59 -16.70 -3.34
C LYS A 156 4.06 -16.76 -3.48
N ALA A 157 3.36 -16.06 -2.60
CA ALA A 157 1.91 -16.01 -2.58
C ALA A 157 1.39 -14.71 -1.94
N PRO A 158 0.17 -14.29 -2.25
CA PRO A 158 -0.44 -13.10 -1.65
C PRO A 158 -0.85 -13.33 -0.19
N SER A 159 -1.20 -12.24 0.49
CA SER A 159 -2.14 -12.11 1.63
C SER A 159 -1.57 -12.20 3.04
N ILE A 160 -0.56 -13.03 3.28
CA ILE A 160 0.00 -13.20 4.62
C ILE A 160 1.51 -13.06 4.55
N GLY A 161 2.08 -12.37 5.53
CA GLY A 161 3.51 -12.36 5.81
C GLY A 161 4.30 -11.34 5.00
N GLU A 162 4.03 -11.11 3.73
CA GLU A 162 4.84 -10.26 2.84
C GLU A 162 4.92 -8.80 3.33
N ASP A 163 3.78 -8.23 3.72
CA ASP A 163 3.71 -6.86 4.24
C ASP A 163 4.13 -6.79 5.72
N SER A 164 3.80 -7.85 6.46
CA SER A 164 4.09 -7.94 7.91
C SER A 164 5.57 -8.14 8.19
N ASP A 165 6.27 -8.86 7.31
CA ASP A 165 7.73 -9.04 7.30
C ASP A 165 8.44 -7.70 7.14
N VAL A 166 8.04 -6.92 6.14
CA VAL A 166 8.58 -5.57 5.93
C VAL A 166 8.40 -4.73 7.19
N GLN A 167 7.17 -4.68 7.75
CA GLN A 167 6.92 -3.93 8.97
C GLN A 167 7.82 -4.38 10.12
N PHE A 168 7.88 -5.70 10.37
CA PHE A 168 8.67 -6.28 11.46
C PHE A 168 10.16 -5.92 11.33
N ARG A 169 10.72 -6.04 10.13
CA ARG A 169 12.13 -5.69 9.86
C ARG A 169 12.41 -4.20 9.99
N LEU A 170 11.48 -3.34 9.60
CA LEU A 170 11.57 -1.89 9.83
C LEU A 170 11.58 -1.58 11.33
N GLU A 171 10.68 -2.20 12.10
CA GLU A 171 10.60 -2.03 13.56
C GLU A 171 11.90 -2.48 14.26
N LEU A 172 12.53 -3.56 13.79
CA LEU A 172 13.86 -4.00 14.29
C LEU A 172 14.97 -2.97 14.03
N LYS A 173 14.84 -2.12 13.00
CA LYS A 173 15.74 -0.97 12.75
C LYS A 173 15.37 0.29 13.54
N GLY A 174 14.32 0.24 14.35
CA GLY A 174 13.80 1.40 15.08
C GLY A 174 13.00 2.38 14.20
N ILE A 175 12.64 1.98 12.99
CA ILE A 175 11.81 2.79 12.09
C ILE A 175 10.37 2.74 12.60
N LYS A 176 9.77 3.92 12.80
CA LYS A 176 8.43 4.03 13.40
C LYS A 176 7.36 3.78 12.35
N ILE A 177 6.33 3.02 12.71
CA ILE A 177 5.15 2.81 11.87
C ILE A 177 4.09 3.85 12.25
N ARG A 178 3.81 4.80 11.34
CA ARG A 178 2.84 5.88 11.55
C ARG A 178 1.60 5.63 10.69
N SER A 179 0.43 5.63 11.32
CA SER A 179 -0.82 5.52 10.59
C SER A 179 -1.23 6.85 9.94
N LEU A 180 -1.65 6.79 8.68
CA LEU A 180 -2.32 7.85 7.93
C LEU A 180 -3.81 7.52 7.72
N ASN A 181 -4.43 6.88 8.71
CA ASN A 181 -5.85 6.54 8.67
C ASN A 181 -6.70 7.82 8.60
N ASN A 182 -7.64 7.87 7.64
CA ASN A 182 -8.45 9.05 7.31
C ASN A 182 -7.64 10.30 6.90
N ILE A 183 -6.39 10.09 6.45
CA ILE A 183 -5.47 11.11 5.95
C ILE A 183 -5.09 10.75 4.49
N ALA A 184 -4.39 9.63 4.29
CA ALA A 184 -4.08 9.09 2.96
C ALA A 184 -5.14 8.07 2.55
N VAL A 185 -6.31 8.57 2.16
CA VAL A 185 -7.49 7.76 1.80
C VAL A 185 -7.30 7.07 0.45
N GLN A 186 -7.71 5.80 0.37
CA GLN A 186 -7.67 4.98 -0.82
C GLN A 186 -8.92 4.09 -0.90
N TYR A 187 -9.34 3.73 -2.11
CA TYR A 187 -10.45 2.83 -2.38
C TYR A 187 -9.95 1.63 -3.16
N HIS A 188 -10.15 0.43 -2.65
CA HIS A 188 -9.72 -0.80 -3.28
C HIS A 188 -10.90 -1.39 -4.05
N LEU A 189 -10.70 -1.63 -5.34
CA LEU A 189 -11.71 -2.22 -6.21
C LEU A 189 -11.99 -3.66 -5.77
N TYR A 190 -13.23 -4.10 -5.99
CA TYR A 190 -13.61 -5.46 -5.70
C TYR A 190 -12.87 -6.45 -6.61
N HIS A 191 -12.26 -7.45 -6.01
CA HIS A 191 -11.84 -8.66 -6.70
C HIS A 191 -12.05 -9.88 -5.80
N LYS A 192 -12.09 -11.07 -6.39
CA LYS A 192 -12.16 -12.32 -5.62
C LYS A 192 -10.90 -12.48 -4.79
N LEU A 193 -11.06 -12.82 -3.52
CA LEU A 193 -9.92 -13.08 -2.63
C LEU A 193 -9.10 -14.26 -3.15
N LEU A 194 -7.78 -14.09 -3.13
CA LEU A 194 -6.85 -15.15 -3.46
C LEU A 194 -6.67 -16.10 -2.26
N PRO A 195 -6.30 -17.37 -2.50
CA PRO A 195 -5.98 -18.31 -1.43
C PRO A 195 -4.88 -17.75 -0.50
N ARG A 196 -4.95 -18.14 0.77
CA ARG A 196 -3.97 -17.75 1.80
C ARG A 196 -3.14 -18.97 2.21
N PRO A 197 -2.04 -19.25 1.51
CA PRO A 197 -1.21 -20.42 1.81
C PRO A 197 -0.53 -20.32 3.17
N GLU A 198 -0.35 -21.47 3.82
CA GLU A 198 0.27 -21.57 5.13
C GLU A 198 1.79 -21.35 5.08
N GLU A 199 2.41 -21.58 3.93
CA GLU A 199 3.85 -21.46 3.68
C GLU A 199 4.36 -20.05 3.97
N ASN A 200 3.60 -19.03 3.58
CA ASN A 200 3.92 -17.64 3.88
C ASN A 200 3.89 -17.35 5.38
N LEU A 201 2.92 -17.92 6.10
CA LEU A 201 2.84 -17.77 7.55
C LEU A 201 4.04 -18.44 8.22
N LYS A 202 4.39 -19.67 7.82
CA LYS A 202 5.57 -20.39 8.31
C LYS A 202 6.86 -19.60 8.09
N LEU A 203 7.01 -19.01 6.90
CA LEU A 203 8.15 -18.14 6.59
C LEU A 203 8.19 -16.91 7.50
N PHE A 204 7.06 -16.23 7.71
CA PHE A 204 7.01 -15.08 8.61
C PHE A 204 7.32 -15.46 10.07
N GLU A 205 6.83 -16.60 10.55
CA GLU A 205 7.19 -17.12 11.87
C GLU A 205 8.69 -17.42 11.99
N GLN A 206 9.32 -17.90 10.92
CA GLN A 206 10.77 -18.08 10.87
C GLN A 206 11.52 -16.74 10.96
N VAL A 207 11.14 -15.75 10.15
CA VAL A 207 11.76 -14.40 10.19
C VAL A 207 11.66 -13.78 11.60
N LYS A 208 10.50 -13.93 12.26
CA LYS A 208 10.33 -13.45 13.64
C LYS A 208 11.26 -14.13 14.65
N LYS A 209 11.62 -15.39 14.43
CA LYS A 209 12.57 -16.13 15.27
C LYS A 209 14.01 -15.69 15.01
N GLU A 210 14.37 -15.48 13.75
CA GLU A 210 15.70 -15.01 13.32
C GLU A 210 16.00 -13.60 13.85
N LYS A 211 14.97 -12.74 13.94
CA LYS A 211 15.10 -11.33 14.38
C LYS A 211 16.14 -10.55 13.59
N GLU A 212 16.33 -10.92 12.33
CA GLU A 212 17.21 -10.21 11.41
C GLU A 212 16.42 -9.14 10.67
N ALA A 213 16.84 -7.89 10.81
CA ALA A 213 16.22 -6.78 10.11
C ALA A 213 16.57 -6.75 8.62
N TYR A 214 17.71 -7.31 8.23
CA TYR A 214 18.20 -7.32 6.85
C TYR A 214 17.98 -8.71 6.27
N THR A 215 17.14 -8.84 5.25
CA THR A 215 16.95 -10.13 4.57
C THR A 215 18.07 -10.34 3.55
N PRO A 216 18.72 -11.52 3.47
CA PRO A 216 19.66 -11.83 2.39
C PRO A 216 18.95 -12.09 1.05
N PHE A 217 17.61 -12.20 1.06
CA PHE A 217 16.79 -12.52 -0.12
C PHE A 217 16.09 -11.29 -0.71
N GLY A 218 16.67 -10.10 -0.50
CA GLY A 218 16.10 -8.82 -0.92
C GLY A 218 16.65 -8.28 -2.24
N ILE A 219 16.78 -6.96 -2.32
CA ILE A 219 17.28 -6.22 -3.51
C ILE A 219 18.71 -6.64 -3.85
N ASN A 220 19.60 -6.63 -2.85
CA ASN A 220 20.97 -7.10 -2.99
C ASN A 220 21.01 -8.56 -2.56
N ARG A 221 21.17 -9.47 -3.51
CA ARG A 221 21.31 -10.89 -3.21
C ARG A 221 22.75 -11.16 -2.80
N GLN A 222 22.93 -11.68 -1.60
CA GLN A 222 24.20 -12.22 -1.11
C GLN A 222 24.18 -13.74 -1.21
#